data_AF-A0A517RNP9-F1
#
_entry.id   AF-A0A517RNP9-F1
#
_cell.length_a   1.000
_cell.length_b   1.000
_cell.length_c   1.000
_cell.angle_alpha   90.00
_cell.angle_beta   90.00
_cell.angle_gamma   90.00
#
_symmetry.space_group_name_H-M   'P 1'
#
loop_
_entity.id
_entity.type
_entity.pdbx_description
1 polymer ?
#
loop_
_entity_poly.entity_id
_entity_poly.type
_entity_poly.pdbx_seq_one_letter_code
_entity_poly.pdbx_strand_id
1 'polypeptide(L)'
;MNFNSKPTTNSTDNDLFSALLPSNPGHPIGWKLQLLLISWSLFLIAGFSVAIQTKPDPRGFGTHQRLGFAPCVIRNQLSIPCPSCGMTTSFSHFVRGQIRQSAQANTSGLVLAIVCLVMIPWSWISVYRKRLWLVSNPEVCLLWLMCGLVMITVAEWALRLTF
;
A
#
# COMPACT_ATOMS: atom_id res chain seq x y z
N MET A 1 46.64 -41.34 -37.95
CA MET A 1 45.23 -40.90 -37.99
C MET A 1 44.46 -41.71 -36.97
N ASN A 2 43.92 -41.09 -35.92
CA ASN A 2 42.84 -41.67 -35.11
C ASN A 2 42.10 -40.52 -34.42
N PHE A 3 40.97 -40.13 -34.99
CA PHE A 3 40.00 -39.22 -34.39
C PHE A 3 39.10 -40.04 -33.47
N ASN A 4 39.10 -39.73 -32.18
CA ASN A 4 38.12 -40.28 -31.24
C ASN A 4 37.31 -39.11 -30.68
N SER A 5 36.19 -38.79 -31.34
CA SER A 5 35.23 -37.78 -30.88
C SER A 5 34.08 -38.47 -30.16
N LYS A 6 34.06 -38.34 -28.83
CA LYS A 6 32.96 -38.76 -27.96
C LYS A 6 31.76 -37.80 -28.16
N PRO A 7 30.53 -38.27 -28.35
CA PRO A 7 29.37 -37.39 -28.51
C PRO A 7 28.91 -36.84 -27.16
N THR A 8 28.82 -35.51 -27.07
CA THR A 8 28.36 -34.75 -25.90
C THR A 8 26.83 -34.59 -25.93
N THR A 9 26.11 -35.33 -25.08
CA THR A 9 24.64 -35.29 -24.96
C THR A 9 24.12 -34.33 -23.89
N ASN A 10 24.95 -33.46 -23.33
CA ASN A 10 24.59 -32.62 -22.17
C ASN A 10 24.14 -31.18 -22.50
N SER A 11 24.03 -30.79 -23.79
CA SER A 11 23.66 -29.41 -24.16
C SER A 11 22.15 -29.19 -24.14
N THR A 12 21.38 -30.14 -24.71
CA THR A 12 19.98 -29.93 -25.06
C THR A 12 19.04 -29.83 -23.85
N ASP A 13 19.34 -30.52 -22.75
CA ASP A 13 18.52 -30.49 -21.53
C ASP A 13 18.71 -29.18 -20.72
N ASN A 14 19.91 -28.59 -20.77
CA ASN A 14 20.19 -27.31 -20.11
C ASN A 14 19.51 -26.13 -20.82
N ASP A 15 19.37 -26.21 -22.14
CA ASP A 15 18.70 -25.20 -22.96
C ASP A 15 17.17 -25.22 -22.73
N LEU A 16 16.58 -26.40 -22.52
CA LEU A 16 15.16 -26.52 -22.18
C LEU A 16 14.86 -25.99 -20.77
N PHE A 17 15.71 -26.31 -19.80
CA PHE A 17 15.52 -25.86 -18.40
C PHE A 17 15.72 -24.35 -18.24
N SER A 18 16.63 -23.75 -19.00
CA SER A 18 16.85 -22.30 -19.01
C SER A 18 15.72 -21.52 -19.70
N ALA A 19 15.03 -22.12 -20.67
CA ALA A 19 13.84 -21.53 -21.30
C ALA A 19 12.58 -21.57 -20.40
N LEU A 20 12.48 -22.54 -19.48
CA LEU A 20 11.36 -22.70 -18.55
C LEU A 20 11.47 -21.85 -17.28
N LEU A 21 12.65 -21.29 -17.00
CA LEU A 21 12.84 -20.33 -15.92
C LEU A 21 12.59 -18.92 -16.47
N PRO A 22 11.43 -18.29 -16.21
CA PRO A 22 11.30 -16.85 -16.37
C PRO A 22 12.28 -16.20 -15.39
N SER A 23 13.50 -15.95 -15.88
CA SER A 23 14.41 -15.00 -15.28
C SER A 23 13.74 -13.65 -15.50
N ASN A 24 12.95 -13.22 -14.53
CA ASN A 24 12.52 -11.84 -14.42
C ASN A 24 13.59 -11.15 -13.58
N PRO A 25 14.70 -10.66 -14.17
CA PRO A 25 15.65 -9.84 -13.43
C PRO A 25 14.90 -8.55 -13.08
N GLY A 26 14.32 -8.52 -11.89
CA GLY A 26 13.68 -7.31 -11.36
C GLY A 26 14.59 -6.11 -11.58
N HIS A 27 13.99 -4.97 -11.93
CA HIS A 27 14.74 -3.79 -12.36
C HIS A 27 15.77 -3.39 -11.28
N PRO A 28 17.06 -3.25 -11.62
CA PRO A 28 18.08 -2.85 -10.66
C PRO A 28 17.74 -1.48 -10.10
N ILE A 29 17.73 -1.36 -8.77
CA ILE A 29 17.36 -0.11 -8.11
C ILE A 29 18.58 0.80 -8.05
N GLY A 30 18.52 1.94 -8.77
CA GLY A 30 19.51 3.00 -8.62
C GLY A 30 19.36 3.75 -7.28
N TRP A 31 20.43 4.40 -6.83
CA TRP A 31 20.46 5.13 -5.55
C TRP A 31 19.32 6.15 -5.38
N LYS A 32 18.90 6.82 -6.47
CA LYS A 32 17.74 7.74 -6.47
C LYS A 32 16.44 7.05 -6.06
N LEU A 33 16.21 5.85 -6.58
CA LEU A 33 15.00 5.08 -6.28
C LEU A 33 15.05 4.51 -4.85
N GLN A 34 16.23 4.17 -4.33
CA GLN A 34 16.40 3.80 -2.92
C GLN A 34 16.02 4.97 -2.00
N LEU A 35 16.50 6.18 -2.29
CA LEU A 35 16.15 7.38 -1.53
C LEU A 35 14.64 7.67 -1.58
N LEU A 36 14.00 7.51 -2.74
CA LEU A 36 12.55 7.63 -2.89
C LEU A 36 11.80 6.63 -2.01
N LEU A 37 12.18 5.35 -2.02
CA LEU A 37 11.54 4.30 -1.20
C LEU A 37 11.74 4.54 0.30
N ILE A 38 12.93 4.99 0.70
CA ILE A 38 13.21 5.35 2.10
C ILE A 38 12.37 6.55 2.51
N SER A 39 12.34 7.61 1.70
CA SER A 39 11.53 8.81 1.96
C SER A 39 10.04 8.47 2.07
N TRP A 40 9.52 7.63 1.17
CA TRP A 40 8.15 7.14 1.21
C TRP A 40 7.86 6.35 2.48
N SER A 41 8.73 5.41 2.84
CA SER A 41 8.60 4.62 4.07
C SER A 41 8.58 5.50 5.32
N LEU A 42 9.48 6.49 5.40
CA LEU A 42 9.52 7.46 6.50
C LEU A 42 8.24 8.30 6.59
N PHE A 43 7.71 8.73 5.45
CA PHE A 43 6.43 9.44 5.39
C PHE A 43 5.27 8.59 5.95
N LEU A 44 5.19 7.32 5.55
CA LEU A 44 4.17 6.39 6.07
C LEU A 44 4.31 6.17 7.58
N ILE A 45 5.54 5.95 8.06
CA ILE A 45 5.82 5.79 9.49
C ILE A 45 5.40 7.04 10.26
N ALA A 46 5.72 8.23 9.78
CA ALA A 46 5.31 9.49 10.40
C ALA A 46 3.78 9.59 10.51
N GLY A 47 3.04 9.19 9.47
CA GLY A 47 1.58 9.13 9.49
C GLY A 47 1.04 8.20 10.59
N PHE A 48 1.61 6.99 10.72
CA PHE A 48 1.26 6.07 11.80
C PHE A 48 1.63 6.60 13.19
N SER A 49 2.77 7.28 13.33
CA SER A 49 3.17 7.93 14.59
C SER A 49 2.17 9.00 15.03
N VAL A 50 1.61 9.77 14.09
CA VAL A 50 0.51 10.71 14.39
C VAL A 50 -0.74 9.95 14.81
N ALA A 51 -1.12 8.88 14.12
CA ALA A 51 -2.30 8.09 14.47
C ALA A 51 -2.22 7.46 15.87
N ILE A 52 -1.01 7.08 16.31
CA ILE A 52 -0.73 6.58 17.66
C ILE A 52 -0.96 7.69 18.70
N GLN A 53 -0.43 8.88 18.45
CA GLN A 53 -0.58 10.03 19.37
C GLN A 53 -2.01 10.55 19.44
N THR A 54 -2.78 10.41 18.37
CA THR A 54 -4.14 10.93 18.30
C THR A 54 -5.12 9.95 18.95
N LYS A 55 -5.88 10.40 19.96
CA LYS A 55 -6.95 9.60 20.58
C LYS A 55 -8.16 9.55 19.62
N PRO A 56 -8.65 8.35 19.25
CA PRO A 56 -9.81 8.24 18.38
C PRO A 56 -11.06 8.78 19.08
N ASP A 57 -11.87 9.54 18.36
CA ASP A 57 -13.16 10.03 18.85
C ASP A 57 -14.21 8.89 18.78
N PRO A 58 -14.95 8.60 19.87
CA PRO A 58 -15.93 7.51 19.90
C PRO A 58 -17.09 7.71 18.91
N ARG A 59 -17.28 8.91 18.37
CA ARG A 59 -18.25 9.16 17.30
C ARG A 59 -17.82 8.55 15.95
N GLY A 60 -16.58 8.10 15.81
CA GLY A 60 -16.03 7.53 14.57
C GLY A 60 -15.57 8.58 13.56
N PHE A 61 -15.68 9.87 13.87
CA PHE A 61 -15.27 10.98 13.00
C PHE A 61 -14.83 12.20 13.83
N GLY A 62 -14.22 13.21 13.19
CA GLY A 62 -13.84 14.45 13.85
C GLY A 62 -12.48 14.45 14.54
N THR A 63 -11.73 13.34 14.48
CA THR A 63 -10.35 13.25 15.01
C THR A 63 -9.42 14.28 14.36
N HIS A 64 -9.72 14.74 13.14
CA HIS A 64 -8.99 15.85 12.49
C HIS A 64 -9.14 17.19 13.23
N GLN A 65 -10.24 17.42 13.96
CA GLN A 65 -10.40 18.62 14.79
C GLN A 65 -9.42 18.64 15.95
N ARG A 66 -9.01 17.46 16.45
CA ARG A 66 -7.99 17.35 17.51
C ARG A 66 -6.58 17.65 16.98
N LEU A 67 -6.39 17.57 15.67
CA LEU A 67 -5.16 17.98 14.98
C LEU A 67 -5.16 19.48 14.63
N GLY A 68 -6.18 20.24 15.06
CA GLY A 68 -6.30 21.68 14.80
C GLY A 68 -7.00 22.04 13.49
N PHE A 69 -7.54 21.05 12.75
CA PHE A 69 -8.26 21.32 11.51
C PHE A 69 -9.72 21.73 11.74
N ALA A 70 -10.26 22.53 10.82
CA ALA A 70 -11.64 22.98 10.86
C ALA A 70 -12.64 21.79 10.83
N PRO A 71 -13.84 21.95 11.42
CA PRO A 71 -14.90 20.96 11.29
C PRO A 71 -15.24 20.68 9.82
N CYS A 72 -15.60 19.44 9.51
CA CYS A 72 -15.94 19.04 8.14
C CYS A 72 -17.21 19.78 7.69
N VAL A 73 -17.06 20.77 6.79
CA VAL A 73 -18.18 21.59 6.27
C VAL A 73 -19.24 20.73 5.60
N ILE A 74 -18.83 19.70 4.85
CA ILE A 74 -19.75 18.79 4.14
C ILE A 74 -20.72 18.13 5.11
N ARG A 75 -20.23 17.61 6.24
CA ARG A 75 -21.10 16.97 7.23
C ARG A 75 -21.90 17.98 8.04
N ASN A 76 -21.34 19.15 8.31
CA ASN A 76 -21.96 20.17 9.14
C ASN A 76 -23.03 21.00 8.41
N GLN A 77 -22.85 21.24 7.11
CA GLN A 77 -23.75 22.08 6.32
C GLN A 77 -24.62 21.31 5.32
N LEU A 78 -24.11 20.22 4.72
CA LEU A 78 -24.89 19.42 3.76
C LEU A 78 -25.61 18.24 4.40
N SER A 79 -25.40 17.96 5.69
CA SER A 79 -26.03 16.85 6.44
C SER A 79 -25.81 15.46 5.85
N ILE A 80 -24.91 15.33 4.86
CA ILE A 80 -24.58 14.07 4.18
C ILE A 80 -23.35 13.42 4.82
N PRO A 81 -23.26 12.07 4.79
CA PRO A 81 -22.07 11.36 5.22
C PRO A 81 -20.90 11.72 4.29
N CYS A 82 -19.87 12.37 4.83
CA CYS A 82 -18.66 12.70 4.08
C CYS A 82 -17.79 11.43 3.91
N PRO A 83 -17.36 11.08 2.69
CA PRO A 83 -16.62 9.84 2.40
C PRO A 83 -15.24 9.82 3.06
N SER A 84 -14.63 11.00 3.21
CA SER A 84 -13.28 11.14 3.78
C SER A 84 -13.28 11.37 5.28
N CYS A 85 -14.43 11.69 5.87
CA CYS A 85 -14.50 12.00 7.28
C CYS A 85 -14.37 10.71 8.10
N GLY A 86 -13.48 10.72 9.10
CA GLY A 86 -13.20 9.54 9.93
C GLY A 86 -12.03 8.67 9.47
N MET A 87 -11.34 8.98 8.36
CA MET A 87 -10.12 8.27 7.99
C MET A 87 -9.05 8.32 9.09
N THR A 88 -8.78 9.49 9.67
CA THR A 88 -7.83 9.62 10.79
C THR A 88 -8.28 8.86 12.03
N THR A 89 -9.59 8.85 12.33
CA THR A 89 -10.17 8.04 13.41
C THR A 89 -9.97 6.54 13.14
N SER A 90 -10.18 6.11 11.90
CA SER A 90 -10.00 4.74 11.45
C SER A 90 -8.55 4.29 11.59
N PHE A 91 -7.58 5.13 11.21
CA PHE A 91 -6.15 4.91 11.46
C PHE A 91 -5.82 4.81 12.94
N SER A 92 -6.36 5.70 13.78
CA SER A 92 -6.15 5.68 15.22
C SER A 92 -6.72 4.42 15.88
N HIS A 93 -7.85 3.89 15.41
CA HIS A 93 -8.36 2.59 15.85
C HIS A 93 -7.49 1.44 15.33
N PHE A 94 -7.06 1.49 14.07
CA PHE A 94 -6.23 0.45 13.45
C PHE A 94 -4.92 0.22 14.22
N VAL A 95 -4.17 1.29 14.54
CA VAL A 95 -2.92 1.19 15.31
C VAL A 95 -3.11 0.68 16.74
N ARG A 96 -4.35 0.69 17.25
CA ARG A 96 -4.72 0.17 18.57
C ARG A 96 -5.29 -1.26 18.51
N GLY A 97 -5.25 -1.92 17.34
CA GLY A 97 -5.82 -3.25 17.13
C GLY A 97 -7.35 -3.28 17.08
N GLN A 98 -7.99 -2.12 17.01
CA GLN A 98 -9.45 -1.95 17.10
C GLN A 98 -10.09 -2.03 15.70
N ILE A 99 -9.94 -3.17 15.02
CA ILE A 99 -10.31 -3.33 13.59
C ILE A 99 -11.81 -3.08 13.34
N ARG A 100 -12.68 -3.56 14.23
CA ARG A 100 -14.14 -3.34 14.09
C ARG A 100 -14.51 -1.86 14.18
N GLN A 101 -13.94 -1.15 15.15
CA GLN A 101 -14.18 0.29 15.32
C GLN A 101 -13.53 1.11 14.18
N SER A 102 -12.40 0.64 13.65
CA SER A 102 -11.74 1.21 12.47
C SER A 102 -12.64 1.14 11.23
N ALA A 103 -13.20 -0.05 10.92
CA ALA A 103 -14.16 -0.22 9.83
C ALA A 103 -15.44 0.62 10.02
N GLN A 104 -15.98 0.67 11.24
CA GLN A 104 -17.16 1.49 11.54
C GLN A 104 -16.90 2.99 11.34
N ALA A 105 -15.71 3.47 11.73
CA ALA A 105 -15.30 4.85 11.51
C ALA A 105 -15.21 5.15 10.00
N ASN A 106 -14.43 4.36 9.27
CA ASN A 106 -14.26 4.49 7.83
C ASN A 106 -13.62 3.21 7.24
N THR A 107 -14.33 2.49 6.35
CA THR A 107 -13.83 1.24 5.77
C THR A 107 -12.70 1.49 4.79
N SER A 108 -12.81 2.50 3.93
CA SER A 108 -11.72 2.89 3.02
C SER A 108 -10.47 3.31 3.79
N GLY A 109 -10.64 3.97 4.94
CA GLY A 109 -9.54 4.28 5.88
C GLY A 109 -8.85 3.05 6.45
N LEU A 110 -9.59 1.99 6.78
CA LEU A 110 -9.03 0.72 7.25
C LEU A 110 -8.23 0.02 6.15
N VAL A 111 -8.79 -0.07 4.93
CA VAL A 111 -8.10 -0.65 3.77
C VAL A 111 -6.81 0.10 3.47
N LEU A 112 -6.87 1.45 3.48
CA LEU A 112 -5.69 2.29 3.30
C LEU A 112 -4.64 2.04 4.40
N ALA A 113 -5.05 1.93 5.66
CA ALA A 113 -4.13 1.65 6.76
C ALA A 113 -3.42 0.29 6.60
N ILE A 114 -4.14 -0.75 6.18
CA ILE A 114 -3.55 -2.07 5.89
C ILE A 114 -2.55 -1.97 4.74
N VAL A 115 -2.92 -1.31 3.65
CA VAL A 115 -2.04 -1.10 2.50
C VAL A 115 -0.76 -0.37 2.93
N CYS A 116 -0.89 0.74 3.65
CA CYS A 116 0.26 1.49 4.16
C CYS A 116 1.15 0.62 5.07
N LEU A 117 0.56 -0.22 5.92
CA LEU A 117 1.29 -1.13 6.80
C LEU A 117 2.10 -2.16 6.01
N VAL A 118 1.56 -2.70 4.91
CA VAL A 118 2.25 -3.67 4.03
C VAL A 118 3.32 -3.00 3.16
N MET A 119 3.10 -1.75 2.75
CA MET A 119 4.03 -0.98 1.92
C MET A 119 5.36 -0.68 2.64
N ILE A 120 5.36 -0.51 3.96
CA ILE A 120 6.56 -0.24 4.76
C ILE A 120 7.59 -1.39 4.69
N PRO A 121 7.27 -2.65 5.07
CA PRO A 121 8.20 -3.76 4.98
C PRO A 121 8.57 -4.08 3.53
N TRP A 122 7.64 -3.94 2.58
CA TRP A 122 7.96 -4.12 1.16
C TRP A 122 9.02 -3.12 0.67
N SER A 123 8.89 -1.84 1.04
CA SER A 123 9.88 -0.80 0.71
C SER A 123 11.26 -1.14 1.30
N TRP A 124 11.31 -1.59 2.55
CA TRP A 124 12.56 -1.99 3.21
C TRP A 124 13.21 -3.23 2.59
N ILE A 125 12.42 -4.26 2.25
CA ILE A 125 12.91 -5.47 1.57
C ILE A 125 13.46 -5.11 0.19
N SER A 126 12.78 -4.23 -0.55
CA SER A 126 13.20 -3.74 -1.86
C SER A 126 14.54 -3.00 -1.78
N VAL A 127 14.73 -2.13 -0.78
CA VAL A 127 16.00 -1.43 -0.52
C VAL A 127 17.11 -2.41 -0.14
N TYR A 128 16.85 -3.35 0.77
CA TYR A 128 17.84 -4.34 1.23
C TYR A 128 18.32 -5.26 0.09
N ARG A 129 17.39 -5.73 -0.77
CA ARG A 129 17.72 -6.60 -1.90
C ARG A 129 18.27 -5.85 -3.13
N LYS A 130 18.30 -4.51 -3.09
CA LYS A 130 18.67 -3.62 -4.22
C LYS A 130 17.98 -3.96 -5.55
N ARG A 131 16.83 -4.63 -5.48
CA ARG A 131 16.06 -5.14 -6.61
C ARG A 131 14.58 -4.96 -6.30
N LEU A 132 13.84 -4.40 -7.25
CA LEU A 132 12.39 -4.29 -7.16
C LEU A 132 11.80 -5.71 -7.19
N TRP A 133 11.41 -6.20 -6.02
CA TRP A 133 10.76 -7.49 -5.90
C TRP A 133 9.28 -7.32 -6.23
N LEU A 134 8.80 -8.08 -7.22
CA LEU A 134 7.39 -8.24 -7.61
C LEU A 134 6.72 -7.10 -8.42
N VAL A 135 7.40 -5.98 -8.68
CA VAL A 135 6.82 -4.85 -9.43
C VAL A 135 7.71 -4.44 -10.59
N SER A 136 7.26 -4.73 -11.82
CA SER A 136 7.93 -4.30 -13.05
C SER A 136 7.72 -2.81 -13.34
N ASN A 137 6.58 -2.24 -12.96
CA ASN A 137 6.24 -0.82 -13.15
C ASN A 137 5.63 -0.23 -11.87
N PRO A 138 6.41 0.48 -11.03
CA PRO A 138 5.91 1.03 -9.76
C PRO A 138 4.80 2.06 -9.96
N GLU A 139 4.86 2.82 -11.06
CA GLU A 139 3.86 3.82 -11.41
C GLU A 139 2.49 3.18 -11.71
N VAL A 140 2.48 2.10 -12.49
CA VAL A 140 1.26 1.36 -12.83
C VAL A 140 0.67 0.67 -11.60
N CYS A 141 1.52 0.10 -10.75
CA CYS A 141 1.08 -0.50 -9.48
C CYS A 141 0.44 0.55 -8.56
N LEU A 142 1.07 1.72 -8.42
CA LEU A 142 0.54 2.83 -7.63
C LEU A 142 -0.78 3.36 -8.23
N LEU A 143 -0.87 3.46 -9.56
CA LEU A 143 -2.08 3.87 -10.27
C LEU A 143 -3.25 2.91 -10.00
N TRP A 144 -3.02 1.60 -10.16
CA TRP A 144 -4.04 0.59 -9.85
C TRP A 144 -4.47 0.62 -8.39
N LEU A 145 -3.51 0.83 -7.48
CA LEU A 145 -3.80 0.95 -6.06
C LEU A 145 -4.63 2.19 -5.74
N MET A 146 -4.27 3.35 -6.31
CA MET A 146 -5.03 4.59 -6.19
C MET A 146 -6.44 4.46 -6.77
N CYS A 147 -6.57 3.92 -7.99
CA CYS A 147 -7.87 3.64 -8.61
C CYS A 147 -8.72 2.70 -7.77
N GLY A 148 -8.16 1.61 -7.26
CA GLY A 148 -8.86 0.69 -6.37
C GLY A 148 -9.33 1.38 -5.09
N LEU A 149 -8.48 2.21 -4.47
CA LEU A 149 -8.84 2.94 -3.26
C LEU A 149 -9.95 3.97 -3.49
N VAL A 150 -9.90 4.68 -4.62
CA VAL A 150 -10.95 5.62 -5.04
C VAL A 150 -12.24 4.87 -5.30
N MET A 151 -12.21 3.76 -6.01
CA MET A 151 -13.39 2.93 -6.29
C MET A 151 -14.03 2.40 -5.00
N ILE A 152 -13.23 1.91 -4.05
CA ILE A 152 -13.73 1.48 -2.73
C ILE A 152 -14.37 2.64 -1.98
N THR A 153 -13.73 3.81 -1.99
CA THR A 153 -14.25 5.01 -1.32
C THR A 153 -15.57 5.47 -1.93
N VAL A 154 -15.66 5.49 -3.26
CA VAL A 154 -16.89 5.87 -3.99
C VAL A 154 -18.00 4.84 -3.78
N ALA A 155 -17.68 3.54 -3.82
CA ALA A 155 -18.65 2.48 -3.58
C ALA A 155 -19.19 2.51 -2.14
N GLU A 156 -18.32 2.64 -1.14
CA GLU A 156 -18.74 2.78 0.26
C GLU A 156 -19.60 4.04 0.45
N TRP A 157 -19.24 5.14 -0.20
CA TRP A 157 -20.02 6.37 -0.12
C TRP A 157 -21.39 6.23 -0.76
N ALA A 158 -21.48 5.62 -1.94
CA ALA A 158 -22.75 5.34 -2.60
C ALA A 158 -23.65 4.47 -1.72
N LEU A 159 -23.10 3.42 -1.08
CA LEU A 159 -23.85 2.58 -0.15
C LEU A 159 -24.35 3.38 1.07
N ARG A 160 -23.52 4.25 1.65
CA ARG A 160 -23.90 5.13 2.78
C ARG A 160 -24.90 6.24 2.40
N LEU A 161 -25.08 6.54 1.11
CA LEU A 161 -26.11 7.48 0.64
C LEU A 161 -27.46 6.79 0.40
N THR A 162 -27.44 5.50 0.08
CA THR A 162 -28.65 4.72 -0.22
C THR A 162 -29.35 4.14 1.02
N PHE A 163 -28.66 4.06 2.15
CA PHE A 163 -29.16 3.55 3.44
C PHE A 163 -29.06 4.63 4.52
#